data_AF-A0A7C5E3I8-F1
#
_entry.id   AF-A0A7C5E3I8-F1
#
_cell.length_a   1.000
_cell.length_b   1.000
_cell.length_c   1.000
_cell.angle_alpha   90.00
_cell.angle_beta   90.00
_cell.angle_gamma   90.00
#
_symmetry.space_group_name_H-M   'P 1'
#
loop_
_entity.id
_entity.type
_entity.pdbx_description
1 polymer ?
#
loop_
_entity_poly.entity_id
_entity_poly.type
_entity_poly.pdbx_seq_one_letter_code
_entity_poly.pdbx_strand_id
1 'polypeptide(L)' 'MLEKLLDTFFHLPTLVVMAVLALVVLWHIYGLGFNLGDGFVRLSSNRGSVTVHWVNGCCELLW' A
#
# COMPACT_ATOMS: atom_id res chain seq x y z
N MET A 1 10.69 9.63 -27.17
CA MET A 1 10.05 10.19 -25.95
C MET A 1 8.63 9.66 -25.75
N LEU A 2 7.88 9.36 -26.81
CA LEU A 2 6.55 8.71 -26.76
C LEU A 2 6.58 7.25 -26.25
N GLU A 3 7.63 6.49 -26.58
CA GLU A 3 7.79 5.08 -26.17
C GLU A 3 7.87 4.89 -24.64
N LYS A 4 8.59 5.78 -23.94
CA LYS A 4 8.68 5.76 -22.47
C LYS A 4 7.34 6.07 -21.80
N LEU A 5 6.50 6.89 -22.44
CA LEU A 5 5.16 7.20 -21.94
C LEU A 5 4.26 5.96 -22.05
N LEU A 6 4.32 5.25 -23.17
CA LEU A 6 3.52 4.05 -23.42
C LEU A 6 3.90 2.90 -22.47
N ASP A 7 5.19 2.63 -22.27
CA ASP A 7 5.67 1.63 -21.30
C ASP A 7 5.23 1.97 -19.87
N THR A 8 5.34 3.23 -19.49
CA THR A 8 4.93 3.68 -18.15
C THR A 8 3.41 3.52 -17.97
N PHE A 9 2.60 3.86 -18.98
CA PHE A 9 1.14 3.77 -18.90
C PHE A 9 0.56 2.36 -18.99
N PHE A 10 1.21 1.42 -19.69
CA PHE A 10 0.76 0.02 -19.73
C PHE A 10 1.26 -0.78 -18.52
N HIS A 11 2.43 -0.44 -17.97
CA HIS A 11 2.98 -1.12 -16.80
C HIS A 11 2.47 -0.59 -15.47
N LEU A 12 2.18 0.71 -15.32
CA LEU A 12 1.67 1.24 -14.05
C LEU A 12 0.37 0.58 -13.59
N PRO A 13 -0.68 0.45 -14.42
CA PRO A 13 -1.92 -0.21 -14.01
C PRO A 13 -1.67 -1.65 -13.60
N THR A 14 -0.84 -2.36 -14.36
CA THR A 14 -0.47 -3.75 -14.09
C THR A 14 0.32 -3.88 -12.78
N LEU A 15 1.27 -2.98 -12.52
CA LEU A 15 2.03 -2.90 -11.27
C LEU A 15 1.15 -2.58 -10.08
N VAL A 16 0.20 -1.64 -10.23
CA VAL A 16 -0.78 -1.29 -9.20
C VAL A 16 -1.67 -2.49 -8.89
N VAL A 17 -2.17 -3.20 -9.91
CA VAL A 17 -2.99 -4.41 -9.73
C VAL A 17 -2.19 -5.51 -9.04
N MET A 18 -0.95 -5.77 -9.46
CA MET A 18 -0.08 -6.76 -8.82
C MET A 18 0.25 -6.40 -7.37
N ALA A 19 0.46 -5.11 -7.08
CA ALA A 19 0.69 -4.64 -5.71
C ALA A 19 -0.55 -4.83 -4.83
N VAL A 20 -1.75 -4.51 -5.34
CA VAL A 20 -3.02 -4.74 -4.62
C VAL A 20 -3.25 -6.23 -4.38
N LEU A 21 -3.06 -7.08 -5.40
CA LEU A 21 -3.18 -8.53 -5.26
C LEU A 21 -2.19 -9.10 -4.25
N ALA A 22 -0.93 -8.66 -4.28
CA ALA A 22 0.06 -9.05 -3.27
C ALA A 22 -0.38 -8.64 -1.86
N LEU A 23 -0.96 -7.44 -1.70
CA LEU A 23 -1.46 -6.96 -0.41
C LEU A 23 -2.65 -7.80 0.10
N VAL A 24 -3.57 -8.19 -0.78
CA VAL A 24 -4.70 -9.09 -0.46
C VAL A 24 -4.22 -10.51 -0.12
N VAL A 25 -3.23 -11.02 -0.85
CA VAL A 25 -2.63 -12.33 -0.58
C VAL A 25 -1.90 -12.30 0.76
N LEU A 26 -1.13 -11.25 1.04
CA LEU A 26 -0.46 -11.07 2.32
C LEU A 26 -1.46 -10.90 3.47
N TRP A 27 -2.59 -10.22 3.24
CA TRP A 27 -3.71 -10.17 4.19
C TRP A 27 -4.17 -11.59 4.55
N HIS A 28 -4.52 -12.41 3.55
CA HIS A 28 -5.08 -13.74 3.80
C HIS A 28 -4.08 -14.74 4.35
N ILE A 29 -2.81 -14.70 3.91
CA ILE A 29 -1.78 -15.68 4.31
C ILE A 29 -1.21 -15.38 5.71
N TYR A 30 -0.97 -14.10 6.02
CA TYR A 30 -0.26 -13.72 7.25
C TYR A 30 -1.20 -13.23 8.37
N GLY A 31 -2.51 -13.24 8.14
CA GLY A 31 -3.47 -12.68 9.09
C GLY A 31 -3.21 -11.18 9.31
N LEU A 32 -2.85 -10.47 8.24
CA LEU A 32 -2.65 -9.03 8.33
C LEU A 32 -4.02 -8.34 8.37
N GLY A 33 -4.28 -7.57 9.40
CA GLY A 33 -5.37 -6.61 9.41
C GLY A 33 -4.92 -5.31 8.76
N PHE A 34 -5.66 -4.82 7.77
CA PHE A 34 -5.45 -3.50 7.19
C PHE A 34 -6.64 -2.60 7.53
N ASN A 35 -6.36 -1.47 8.17
CA ASN A 35 -7.34 -0.47 8.55
C ASN A 35 -6.97 0.85 7.90
N LEU A 36 -7.93 1.45 7.20
CA LEU A 36 -7.80 2.76 6.59
C LEU A 36 -8.79 3.70 7.29
N GLY A 37 -8.28 4.82 7.81
CA GLY A 37 -9.06 5.84 8.48
C GLY A 37 -8.73 7.23 7.95
N ASP A 38 -9.49 8.22 8.40
CA ASP A 38 -9.24 9.60 8.01
C ASP A 38 -7.95 10.09 8.66
N GLY A 39 -6.91 10.33 7.84
CA GLY A 39 -5.59 10.70 8.35
C GLY A 39 -4.61 9.55 8.60
N PHE A 40 -4.98 8.27 8.39
CA PHE A 40 -4.04 7.16 8.63
C PHE A 40 -4.32 5.85 7.88
N VAL A 41 -3.28 5.03 7.71
CA VAL A 41 -3.35 3.61 7.34
C VAL A 41 -2.58 2.80 8.36
N ARG A 42 -3.19 1.71 8.83
CA ARG A 42 -2.58 0.77 9.77
C ARG A 42 -2.54 -0.63 9.15
N LEU A 43 -1.35 -1.21 9.12
CA LEU A 43 -1.12 -2.63 8.90
C LEU A 43 -0.79 -3.29 10.23
N SER A 44 -1.66 -4.18 10.69
CA SER A 44 -1.46 -5.00 11.89
C SER A 44 -1.24 -6.45 11.52
N SER A 45 -0.36 -7.13 12.23
CA SER A 45 -0.10 -8.56 12.13
C SER A 45 -0.11 -9.18 13.53
N ASN A 46 -0.07 -10.50 13.59
CA ASN A 46 0.20 -11.27 14.82
C ASN A 46 1.57 -10.97 15.46
N ARG A 47 2.48 -10.26 14.78
CA ARG A 47 3.80 -9.87 15.31
C ARG A 47 3.93 -8.40 15.70
N GLY A 48 2.91 -7.58 15.47
CA GLY A 48 2.96 -6.14 15.71
C GLY A 48 2.19 -5.36 14.65
N SER A 49 2.17 -4.03 14.76
CA SER A 49 1.44 -3.18 13.83
C SER A 49 2.20 -1.94 13.44
N VAL A 50 2.20 -1.61 12.15
CA VAL A 50 2.75 -0.38 11.58
C VAL A 50 1.60 0.56 11.25
N THR A 51 1.71 1.82 11.66
CA THR A 51 0.72 2.85 11.32
C THR A 51 1.41 4.01 10.62
N VAL A 52 0.85 4.44 9.50
CA VAL A 52 1.24 5.65 8.78
C VAL A 52 0.16 6.69 9.02
N HIS A 53 0.54 7.84 9.56
CA HIS A 53 -0.33 9.00 9.69
C HIS A 53 0.03 10.03 8.64
N TRP A 54 -0.96 10.70 8.06
CA TRP A 54 -0.74 11.88 7.24
C TRP A 54 -1.31 13.10 7.96
N VAL A 55 -0.40 13.95 8.43
CA VAL A 55 -0.73 15.21 9.08
C VAL A 55 -0.22 16.32 8.19
N ASN A 56 -1.11 17.19 7.70
CA ASN A 56 -0.77 18.34 6.84
C ASN A 56 0.02 17.97 5.56
N GLY A 57 -0.24 16.78 4.99
CA GLY A 57 0.45 16.31 3.78
C GLY A 57 1.84 15.69 4.03
N CYS A 58 2.30 15.61 5.27
CA CYS A 58 3.50 14.87 5.65
C CYS A 58 3.13 13.50 6.22
N CYS A 59 3.85 12.46 5.80
CA CYS A 59 3.68 11.10 6.31
C CYS A 59 4.58 10.86 7.53
N GLU A 60 4.00 10.56 8.68
CA GLU A 60 4.71 10.09 9.87
C GLU A 60 4.48 8.60 10.06
N LEU A 61 5.56 7.84 10.28
CA LEU A 61 5.54 6.39 10.37
C LEU A 61 5.80 5.97 11.83
N LEU A 62 4.82 5.31 12.45
CA LEU A 62 4.89 4.79 13.81
C LEU A 62 4.94 3.26 13.77
N TRP A 63 5.91 2.66 14.46
CA TRP A 63 6.19 1.22 14.53
C TRP A 63 6.00 0.68 15.95
#